data_AF-A0A165FKC3-F1
#
_entry.id   AF-A0A165FKC3-F1
#
_cell.length_a   1.000
_cell.length_b   1.000
_cell.length_c   1.000
_cell.angle_alpha   90.00
_cell.angle_beta   90.00
_cell.angle_gamma   90.00
#
_symmetry.space_group_name_H-M   'P 1'
#
loop_
_entity.id
_entity.type
_entity.pdbx_description
1 polymer ?
#
loop_
_entity_poly.entity_id
_entity_poly.type
_entity_poly.pdbx_seq_one_letter_code
_entity_poly.pdbx_strand_id
1 'polypeptide(L)'
;MAPEIEREDEDAEEDKHLARPYDPFLADRYLCGQSFLTFLLFYFEHVPGLKEYARRLMDPSPQLRPSLREWYESDTRSADAQDGDGHEWDGHPSKNRRVMNIS
;
A
#
# COMPACT_ATOMS: atom_id res chain seq x y z
N MET A 1 -45.64 15.56 -43.84
CA MET A 1 -45.58 14.19 -43.28
C MET A 1 -44.26 14.07 -42.57
N ALA A 2 -44.27 13.97 -41.25
CA ALA A 2 -43.07 13.76 -40.43
C ALA A 2 -42.99 12.25 -40.08
N PRO A 3 -41.80 11.63 -40.03
CA PRO A 3 -41.68 10.22 -39.68
C PRO A 3 -41.74 10.05 -38.16
N GLU A 4 -42.53 9.09 -37.70
CA GLU A 4 -42.57 8.65 -36.31
C GLU A 4 -41.33 7.79 -36.04
N ILE A 5 -40.47 8.26 -35.14
CA ILE A 5 -39.30 7.53 -34.68
C ILE A 5 -39.79 6.61 -33.56
N GLU A 6 -39.90 5.32 -33.87
CA GLU A 6 -40.14 4.26 -32.90
C GLU A 6 -38.96 4.26 -31.91
N ARG A 7 -39.24 4.60 -30.65
CA ARG A 7 -38.27 4.47 -29.57
C ARG A 7 -38.24 3.01 -29.18
N GLU A 8 -37.14 2.35 -29.47
CA GLU A 8 -36.82 1.05 -28.90
C GLU A 8 -36.59 1.25 -27.39
N ASP A 9 -37.45 0.64 -26.58
CA ASP A 9 -37.30 0.56 -25.14
C ASP A 9 -36.08 -0.33 -24.85
N GLU A 10 -34.89 0.26 -24.82
CA GLU A 10 -33.70 -0.37 -24.28
C GLU A 10 -33.94 -0.62 -22.78
N ASP A 11 -34.23 -1.88 -22.45
CA ASP A 11 -34.20 -2.42 -21.10
C ASP A 11 -32.83 -2.16 -20.48
N ALA A 12 -32.69 -1.00 -19.84
CA ALA A 12 -31.58 -0.69 -18.97
C ALA A 12 -31.64 -1.68 -17.79
N GLU A 13 -30.90 -2.78 -17.91
CA GLU A 13 -30.53 -3.62 -16.78
C GLU A 13 -29.88 -2.69 -15.75
N GLU A 14 -30.70 -2.32 -14.77
CA GLU A 14 -30.32 -1.55 -13.60
C GLU A 14 -29.32 -2.41 -12.83
N ASP A 15 -28.04 -2.24 -13.14
CA ASP A 15 -26.93 -2.82 -12.40
C ASP A 15 -27.03 -2.28 -10.97
N LYS A 16 -27.75 -3.05 -10.13
CA LYS A 16 -27.87 -2.84 -8.70
C LYS A 16 -26.51 -3.18 -8.11
N HIS A 17 -25.55 -2.31 -8.35
CA HIS A 17 -24.39 -2.13 -7.51
C HIS A 17 -24.90 -1.79 -6.12
N LEU A 18 -25.21 -2.84 -5.34
CA LEU A 18 -25.38 -2.76 -3.91
C LEU A 18 -24.17 -1.97 -3.40
N ALA A 19 -24.40 -0.72 -3.02
CA ALA A 19 -23.35 0.21 -2.63
C ALA A 19 -22.56 -0.45 -1.51
N ARG A 20 -21.39 -0.98 -1.86
CA ARG A 20 -20.57 -1.74 -0.92
C ARG A 20 -20.20 -0.78 0.20
N PRO A 21 -20.34 -1.17 1.48
CA PRO A 21 -20.02 -0.30 2.59
C PRO A 21 -18.58 0.21 2.45
N TYR A 22 -18.40 1.52 2.56
CA TYR A 22 -17.10 2.16 2.53
C TYR A 22 -16.30 1.75 3.78
N ASP A 23 -15.11 1.19 3.56
CA ASP A 23 -14.15 0.91 4.63
C ASP A 23 -12.99 1.91 4.51
N PRO A 24 -12.82 2.83 5.49
CA PRO A 24 -11.76 3.84 5.45
C PRO A 24 -10.37 3.21 5.43
N PHE A 25 -10.15 2.09 6.10
CA PHE A 25 -8.83 1.44 6.12
C PHE A 25 -8.44 0.90 4.75
N LEU A 26 -9.40 0.40 3.99
CA LEU A 26 -9.15 -0.09 2.62
C LEU A 26 -8.95 1.07 1.65
N ALA A 27 -9.62 2.21 1.87
CA ALA A 27 -9.38 3.43 1.11
C ALA A 27 -7.97 4.00 1.37
N ASP A 28 -7.54 4.05 2.62
CA ASP A 28 -6.20 4.49 3.00
C ASP A 28 -5.11 3.64 2.34
N ARG A 29 -5.31 2.31 2.27
CA ARG A 29 -4.39 1.41 1.56
C ARG A 29 -4.19 1.82 0.10
N TYR A 30 -5.27 2.19 -0.59
CA TYR A 30 -5.20 2.65 -1.98
C TYR A 30 -4.37 3.95 -2.10
N LEU A 31 -4.62 4.92 -1.23
CA LEU A 31 -3.88 6.18 -1.20
C LEU A 31 -2.39 5.99 -0.84
N CYS A 32 -2.07 5.05 0.05
CA CYS A 32 -0.69 4.65 0.31
C CYS A 32 -0.01 4.10 -0.93
N GLY A 33 -0.68 3.21 -1.69
CA GLY A 33 -0.15 2.67 -2.95
C GLY A 33 0.13 3.75 -3.99
N GLN A 34 -0.77 4.73 -4.13
CA GLN A 34 -0.55 5.90 -4.99
C GLN A 34 0.68 6.69 -4.54
N SER A 35 0.78 6.99 -3.25
CA SER A 35 1.91 7.73 -2.69
C SER A 35 3.24 7.02 -2.95
N PHE A 36 3.29 5.70 -2.76
CA PHE A 36 4.50 4.91 -3.05
C PHE A 36 4.90 4.95 -4.52
N LEU A 37 3.95 4.84 -5.45
CA LEU A 37 4.27 4.98 -6.87
C LEU A 37 4.78 6.38 -7.21
N THR A 38 4.19 7.43 -6.62
CA THR A 38 4.70 8.79 -6.77
C THR A 38 6.14 8.89 -6.26
N PHE A 39 6.44 8.38 -5.06
CA PHE A 39 7.80 8.42 -4.54
C PHE A 39 8.82 7.65 -5.40
N LEU A 40 8.44 6.48 -5.92
CA LEU A 40 9.27 5.70 -6.84
C LEU A 40 9.58 6.43 -8.15
N LEU A 41 8.67 7.29 -8.63
CA LEU A 41 8.89 8.06 -9.86
C LEU A 41 9.83 9.24 -9.67
N PHE A 42 9.89 9.81 -8.46
CA PHE A 42 10.54 11.09 -8.25
C PHE A 42 11.81 11.06 -7.39
N TYR A 43 11.97 10.15 -6.41
CA TYR A 43 12.97 10.38 -5.35
C TYR A 43 13.62 9.18 -4.66
N PHE A 44 13.34 7.92 -5.00
CA PHE A 44 13.80 6.79 -4.18
C PHE A 44 14.80 5.83 -4.85
N GLU A 45 15.74 5.35 -4.04
CA GLU A 45 16.55 4.17 -4.31
C GLU A 45 15.63 2.97 -4.59
N HIS A 46 16.05 2.09 -5.49
CA HIS A 46 15.25 0.95 -5.90
C HIS A 46 15.08 -0.04 -4.74
N VAL A 47 13.90 -0.02 -4.10
CA VAL A 47 13.51 -1.03 -3.11
C VAL A 47 12.87 -2.22 -3.84
N PRO A 48 13.48 -3.42 -3.80
CA PRO A 48 12.92 -4.61 -4.43
C PRO A 48 11.48 -4.88 -3.94
N GLY A 49 10.57 -5.20 -4.87
CA GLY A 49 9.19 -5.56 -4.55
C GLY A 49 8.27 -4.42 -4.11
N LEU A 50 8.78 -3.22 -3.82
CA LEU A 50 7.96 -2.08 -3.42
C LEU A 50 6.99 -1.64 -4.53
N LYS A 51 7.43 -1.69 -5.80
CA LYS A 51 6.57 -1.35 -6.95
C LYS A 51 5.40 -2.32 -7.08
N GLU A 52 5.67 -3.62 -6.98
CA GLU A 52 4.66 -4.68 -7.02
C GLU A 52 3.72 -4.60 -5.82
N TYR A 53 4.24 -4.29 -4.63
CA TYR A 53 3.43 -4.07 -3.44
C TYR A 53 2.51 -2.85 -3.58
N ALA A 54 3.04 -1.70 -4.03
CA ALA A 54 2.28 -0.49 -4.27
C ALA A 54 1.13 -0.71 -5.27
N ARG A 55 1.35 -1.54 -6.31
CA ARG A 55 0.27 -1.94 -7.24
C ARG A 55 -0.81 -2.77 -6.56
N ARG A 56 -0.44 -3.74 -5.72
CA ARG A 56 -1.40 -4.57 -4.97
C ARG A 56 -2.24 -3.75 -3.98
N LEU A 57 -1.64 -2.73 -3.35
CA LEU A 57 -2.38 -1.79 -2.50
C LEU A 57 -3.49 -1.05 -3.24
N MET A 58 -3.37 -0.88 -4.56
CA MET A 58 -4.34 -0.19 -5.38
C MET A 58 -5.29 -1.14 -6.13
N ASP A 59 -5.45 -2.38 -5.67
CA ASP A 59 -6.35 -3.34 -6.31
C ASP A 59 -7.77 -2.74 -6.44
N PRO A 60 -8.43 -2.89 -7.60
CA PRO A 60 -9.80 -2.44 -7.80
C PRO A 60 -10.76 -3.04 -6.77
N SER A 61 -10.50 -4.26 -6.32
CA SER A 61 -11.22 -4.93 -5.23
C SER A 61 -10.60 -4.55 -3.88
N PRO A 62 -11.29 -3.76 -3.03
CA PRO A 62 -10.72 -3.30 -1.75
C PRO A 62 -10.25 -4.43 -0.84
N GLN A 63 -10.94 -5.58 -0.88
CA GLN A 63 -10.67 -6.76 -0.05
C GLN A 63 -9.36 -7.47 -0.42
N LEU A 64 -8.86 -7.27 -1.65
CA LEU A 64 -7.61 -7.89 -2.13
C LEU A 64 -6.38 -7.04 -1.82
N ARG A 65 -6.58 -5.82 -1.29
CA ARG A 65 -5.48 -4.91 -0.97
C ARG A 65 -4.73 -5.44 0.25
N PRO A 66 -3.42 -5.73 0.14
CA PRO A 66 -2.66 -6.31 1.22
C PRO A 66 -2.47 -5.33 2.38
N SER A 67 -2.25 -5.85 3.59
CA SER A 67 -1.79 -5.04 4.72
C SER A 67 -0.27 -4.78 4.66
N LEU A 68 0.22 -3.84 5.48
CA LEU A 68 1.67 -3.60 5.61
C LEU A 68 2.39 -4.80 6.23
N ARG A 69 1.72 -5.48 7.17
CA ARG A 69 2.23 -6.71 7.80
C ARG A 69 2.53 -7.78 6.75
N GLU A 70 1.64 -7.97 5.77
CA GLU A 70 1.83 -8.95 4.69
C GLU A 70 3.06 -8.67 3.83
N TRP A 71 3.45 -7.40 3.65
CA TRP A 71 4.71 -7.09 2.96
C TRP A 71 5.89 -7.55 3.80
N TYR A 72 5.95 -7.13 5.06
CA TYR A 72 7.06 -7.46 5.95
C TYR A 72 7.24 -8.98 6.11
N GLU A 73 6.16 -9.72 6.33
CA GLU A 73 6.20 -11.18 6.51
C GLU A 73 6.57 -11.94 5.22
N SER A 74 6.28 -11.36 4.05
CA SER A 74 6.68 -11.94 2.76
C SER A 74 8.19 -11.82 2.54
N ASP A 75 8.82 -10.77 3.07
CA ASP A 75 10.26 -10.54 3.00
C ASP A 75 11.01 -11.39 4.03
N THR A 76 10.49 -11.50 5.27
CA THR A 76 11.16 -12.27 6.34
C THR A 76 11.14 -13.78 6.10
N ARG A 77 10.11 -14.34 5.47
CA ARG A 77 10.08 -15.77 5.09
C ARG A 77 11.16 -16.14 4.08
N SER A 78 11.65 -15.17 3.32
CA SER A 78 12.77 -15.37 2.39
C SER A 78 14.12 -15.27 3.11
N ALA A 79 14.18 -14.53 4.22
CA ALA A 79 15.37 -14.41 5.07
C ALA A 79 15.56 -15.60 6.02
N ASP A 80 14.48 -16.26 6.48
CA ASP A 80 14.58 -17.44 7.36
C ASP A 80 15.22 -18.68 6.67
N ALA A 81 15.45 -18.64 5.35
CA ALA A 81 16.19 -19.66 4.62
C ALA A 81 17.72 -19.45 4.64
N GLN A 82 18.20 -18.28 5.10
CA GLN A 82 19.61 -17.96 5.27
C GLN A 82 19.79 -16.96 6.43
N ASP A 83 19.88 -17.46 7.66
CA ASP A 83 21.07 -17.20 8.49
C ASP A 83 20.93 -17.85 9.86
N GLY A 84 21.75 -18.86 10.05
CA GLY A 84 22.31 -19.17 11.35
C GLY A 84 23.62 -18.43 11.52
N ASP A 85 23.60 -17.12 11.66
CA ASP A 85 24.64 -16.39 12.40
C ASP A 85 24.04 -15.15 13.08
N GLY A 86 24.19 -15.13 14.41
CA GLY A 86 23.67 -14.06 15.24
C GLY A 86 24.46 -12.79 15.04
N HIS A 87 23.79 -11.72 14.62
CA HIS A 87 24.28 -10.36 14.84
C HIS A 87 23.63 -9.78 16.10
N GLU A 88 24.44 -9.75 17.17
CA GLU A 88 24.18 -9.13 18.47
C GLU A 88 23.91 -7.63 18.29
N TRP A 89 22.75 -7.16 18.75
CA TRP A 89 22.39 -5.74 18.77
C TRP A 89 23.02 -5.06 19.99
N ASP A 90 24.25 -4.56 19.86
CA ASP A 90 24.86 -3.66 20.85
C ASP A 90 24.36 -2.22 20.68
N GLY A 91 23.15 -1.97 21.21
CA GLY A 91 22.49 -0.66 21.19
C GLY A 91 22.31 -0.05 22.58
N HIS A 92 23.36 0.00 23.40
CA HIS A 92 23.32 0.65 24.71
C HIS A 92 23.18 2.19 24.57
N PRO A 93 22.27 2.87 25.30
CA PRO A 93 22.11 4.31 25.20
C PRO A 93 23.24 5.04 25.95
N SER A 94 24.23 5.54 25.23
CA SER A 94 25.28 6.39 25.83
C SER A 94 24.75 7.81 26.10
N LYS A 95 24.47 8.06 27.38
CA LYS A 95 24.26 9.38 27.98
C LYS A 95 25.54 10.21 27.87
N ASN A 96 25.62 11.15 26.93
CA ASN A 96 26.61 12.22 26.98
C ASN A 96 25.95 13.57 27.30
N ARG A 97 25.71 13.78 28.61
CA ARG A 97 25.44 15.07 29.22
C ARG A 97 26.75 15.88 29.18
N ARG A 98 26.87 16.85 28.27
CA ARG A 98 27.96 17.85 28.31
C ARG A 98 27.84 18.67 29.59
N VAL A 99 28.76 18.48 30.52
CA VAL A 99 29.07 19.47 31.56
C VAL A 99 30.07 20.45 30.95
N MET A 100 29.66 21.71 30.77
CA MET A 100 30.55 22.80 30.45
C MET A 100 31.14 23.32 31.77
N ASN A 101 32.46 23.17 31.95
CA ASN A 101 33.17 23.91 32.99
C ASN A 101 33.53 25.28 32.42
N ILE A 102 32.97 26.33 33.02
CA ILE A 102 33.35 27.72 32.78
C ILE A 102 34.46 28.03 33.79
N SER A 103 35.63 28.42 33.28
CA SER A 103 36.77 28.94 34.06
C SER A 103 36.45 30.26 34.74
#